data_AF-A0A1A8QXK2-F1
#
_entry.id   AF-A0A1A8QXK2-F1
#
_cell.length_a   1.000
_cell.length_b   1.000
_cell.length_c   1.000
_cell.angle_alpha   90.00
_cell.angle_beta   90.00
_cell.angle_gamma   90.00
#
_symmetry.space_group_name_H-M   'P 1'
#
loop_
_entity.id
_entity.type
_entity.pdbx_description
1 polymer ?
#
loop_
_entity_poly.entity_id
_entity_poly.type
_entity_poly.pdbx_seq_one_letter_code
_entity_poly.pdbx_strand_id
1 'polypeptide(L)'
;ENCNMFEEDKCFLEFEMSITDMVKGIGSGPRLIEGLIEVLDINDNTPQFSSPILTLSIPENTQIGALFAIPMATDRDSGSNGVAEYSLSMGPDA
;
A
#
# COMPACT_ATOMS: atom_id res chain seq x y z
N GLU A 1 14.40 -1.81 -1.70
CA GLU A 1 14.25 -0.36 -1.92
C GLU A 1 13.24 0.02 -3.01
N ASN A 2 12.65 -0.92 -3.77
CA ASN A 2 11.64 -0.60 -4.79
C ASN A 2 10.32 -1.34 -4.53
N CYS A 3 9.82 -1.29 -3.30
CA CYS A 3 8.49 -1.81 -2.98
C CYS A 3 7.54 -0.63 -2.90
N ASN A 4 6.80 -0.38 -3.97
CA ASN A 4 5.88 0.73 -4.06
C ASN A 4 4.51 0.23 -3.59
N MET A 5 4.24 0.32 -2.29
CA MET A 5 3.04 -0.24 -1.62
C MET A 5 1.71 0.45 -2.03
N PHE A 6 1.74 1.31 -3.06
CA PHE A 6 0.59 2.09 -3.54
C PHE A 6 -0.13 1.46 -4.73
N GLU A 7 0.40 0.38 -5.31
CA GLU A 7 -0.25 -0.40 -6.36
C GLU A 7 -0.47 -1.85 -5.88
N GLU A 8 -1.31 -2.62 -6.56
CA GLU A 8 -1.54 -4.06 -6.33
C GLU A 8 -0.28 -4.94 -6.60
N ASP A 9 0.90 -4.35 -6.47
CA ASP A 9 2.17 -4.95 -6.79
C ASP A 9 2.70 -5.72 -5.58
N LYS A 10 2.66 -7.04 -5.72
CA LYS A 10 3.31 -7.97 -4.80
C LYS A 10 4.77 -7.59 -4.62
N CYS A 11 5.18 -7.47 -3.37
CA CYS A 11 6.52 -7.09 -3.00
C CYS A 11 7.44 -8.32 -2.99
N PHE A 12 8.55 -8.29 -3.72
CA PHE A 12 9.52 -9.39 -3.73
C PHE A 12 10.92 -8.93 -3.32
N LEU A 13 11.61 -9.79 -2.56
CA LEU A 13 13.04 -9.70 -2.33
C LEU A 13 13.74 -10.77 -3.17
N GLU A 14 14.66 -10.32 -4.01
CA GLU A 14 15.52 -11.19 -4.81
C GLU A 14 16.81 -11.48 -4.04
N PHE A 15 17.23 -12.75 -4.05
CA PHE A 15 18.49 -13.15 -3.43
C PHE A 15 19.19 -14.23 -4.24
N GLU A 16 20.51 -14.26 -4.14
CA GLU A 16 21.37 -15.27 -4.76
C GLU A 16 22.05 -16.11 -3.68
N MET A 17 21.98 -17.43 -3.80
CA MET A 17 22.68 -18.39 -2.96
C MET A 17 23.78 -19.10 -3.75
N SER A 18 24.97 -19.21 -3.17
CA SER A 18 26.07 -19.99 -3.73
C SER A 18 26.28 -21.29 -2.96
N ILE A 19 26.13 -22.42 -3.64
CA ILE A 19 26.38 -23.77 -3.07
C ILE A 19 27.74 -24.24 -3.56
N THR A 20 28.66 -24.47 -2.63
CA THR A 20 30.00 -24.99 -2.91
C THR A 20 30.21 -26.31 -2.19
N ASP A 21 30.70 -27.33 -2.89
CA ASP A 21 31.15 -28.56 -2.26
C ASP A 21 32.50 -28.31 -1.55
N MET A 22 32.58 -28.67 -0.27
CA MET A 22 33.79 -28.50 0.56
C MET A 22 34.87 -29.54 0.25
N VAL A 23 34.54 -30.59 -0.52
CA VAL A 23 35.50 -31.61 -0.94
C VAL A 23 36.26 -31.14 -2.19
N LYS A 24 37.46 -30.59 -1.99
CA LYS A 24 38.42 -30.30 -3.05
C LYS A 24 38.79 -31.59 -3.80
N GLY A 25 38.13 -31.88 -4.92
CA GLY A 25 38.58 -32.99 -5.76
C GLY A 25 37.86 -33.22 -7.08
N ILE A 26 36.55 -33.00 -7.17
CA ILE A 26 35.80 -33.37 -8.38
C ILE A 26 34.80 -32.27 -8.74
N GLY A 27 35.27 -31.27 -9.48
CA GLY A 27 34.61 -30.83 -10.71
C GLY A 27 33.28 -30.06 -10.68
N SER A 28 32.76 -29.61 -9.54
CA SER A 28 31.61 -28.68 -9.55
C SER A 28 32.02 -27.34 -8.92
N GLY A 29 32.17 -26.31 -9.76
CA GLY A 29 32.25 -24.93 -9.29
C GLY A 29 31.01 -24.52 -8.49
N PRO A 30 31.01 -23.33 -7.87
CA PRO A 30 29.85 -22.88 -7.09
C PRO A 30 28.59 -22.89 -7.96
N ARG A 31 27.53 -23.53 -7.47
CA ARG A 31 26.21 -23.47 -8.10
C ARG A 31 25.47 -22.27 -7.53
N LEU A 32 25.09 -21.35 -8.40
CA LEU A 32 24.24 -20.22 -8.03
C LEU A 32 22.77 -20.63 -8.13
N ILE A 33 21.98 -20.26 -7.13
CA ILE A 33 20.53 -20.40 -7.09
C ILE A 33 19.95 -19.03 -6.81
N GLU A 34 19.06 -18.59 -7.69
CA GLU A 34 18.24 -17.40 -7.47
C GLU A 34 16.95 -17.79 -6.75
N GLY A 35 16.55 -16.98 -5.79
CA GLY A 35 15.30 -17.15 -5.06
C GLY A 35 14.53 -15.84 -4.94
N LEU A 36 13.20 -15.98 -4.84
CA LEU A 36 12.27 -14.88 -4.63
C LEU A 36 11.55 -15.09 -3.30
N ILE A 37 11.53 -14.07 -2.45
CA ILE A 37 10.73 -14.03 -1.22
C ILE A 37 9.61 -13.03 -1.42
N GLU A 38 8.36 -13.48 -1.31
CA GLU A 38 7.20 -12.58 -1.28
C GLU A 38 7.08 -11.95 0.12
N VAL A 39 7.07 -10.62 0.16
CA VAL A 39 6.78 -9.85 1.37
C VAL A 39 5.30 -9.55 1.38
N LEU A 40 4.60 -10.05 2.40
CA LEU A 40 3.18 -9.85 2.59
C LEU A 40 2.93 -8.55 3.36
N ASP A 41 2.00 -7.77 2.84
CA ASP A 41 1.52 -6.55 3.50
C ASP A 41 0.68 -6.86 4.74
N ILE A 42 0.79 -6.02 5.76
CA ILE A 42 -0.03 -6.05 6.96
C ILE A 42 -0.67 -4.69 7.16
N ASN A 43 -1.90 -4.65 7.69
CA ASN A 43 -2.57 -3.40 7.99
C ASN A 43 -1.97 -2.76 9.25
N ASP A 44 -0.93 -1.93 9.06
CA ASP A 44 -0.25 -1.20 10.13
C ASP A 44 -0.23 0.32 9.93
N ASN A 45 -0.77 0.80 8.81
CA ASN A 45 -1.03 2.21 8.56
C ASN A 45 -2.53 2.49 8.64
N THR A 46 -2.88 3.71 9.04
CA THR A 46 -4.29 4.13 9.11
C THR A 46 -4.55 5.19 8.04
N PRO A 47 -5.74 5.23 7.42
CA PRO A 47 -6.09 6.24 6.43
C PRO A 47 -5.95 7.67 6.97
N GLN A 48 -5.36 8.57 6.17
CA GLN A 48 -5.18 9.97 6.53
C GLN A 48 -5.68 10.91 5.44
N PHE A 49 -6.42 11.95 5.82
CA PHE A 49 -6.74 13.06 4.92
C PHE A 49 -5.58 14.05 4.84
N SER A 50 -5.44 14.73 3.71
CA SER A 50 -4.42 15.77 3.50
C SER A 50 -4.60 16.99 4.41
N SER A 51 -5.82 17.22 4.89
CA SER A 51 -6.15 18.29 5.84
C SER A 51 -7.11 17.76 6.90
N PRO A 52 -6.94 18.12 8.19
CA PRO A 52 -7.86 17.75 9.26
C PRO A 52 -9.22 18.46 9.15
N ILE A 53 -9.29 19.57 8.40
CA ILE A 53 -10.50 20.35 8.19
C ILE A 53 -10.67 20.60 6.70
N LEU A 54 -11.86 20.29 6.19
CA LEU A 54 -12.29 20.60 4.83
C LEU A 54 -13.45 21.60 4.90
N THR A 55 -13.27 22.78 4.31
CA THR A 55 -14.34 23.78 4.19
C THR A 55 -14.93 23.72 2.78
N LEU A 56 -16.24 23.50 2.69
CA LEU A 56 -17.00 23.49 1.43
C LEU A 56 -17.94 24.69 1.39
N SER A 57 -17.86 25.48 0.31
CA SER A 57 -18.79 26.59 0.05
C SER A 57 -19.84 26.15 -0.96
N ILE A 58 -21.07 25.97 -0.51
CA ILE A 58 -22.19 25.48 -1.33
C ILE A 58 -23.22 26.60 -1.51
N PRO A 59 -23.54 27.01 -2.74
CA PRO A 59 -24.61 27.97 -3.00
C PRO A 59 -25.97 27.47 -2.52
N GLU A 60 -26.81 28.34 -1.96
CA GLU A 60 -28.15 27.96 -1.46
C GLU A 60 -29.08 27.42 -2.56
N ASN A 61 -28.86 27.85 -3.81
CA ASN A 61 -29.64 27.43 -4.98
C ASN A 61 -29.10 26.15 -5.63
N THR A 62 -28.18 25.43 -4.97
CA THR A 62 -27.64 24.16 -5.44
C THR A 62 -28.76 23.13 -5.59
N GLN A 63 -28.76 22.43 -6.73
CA GLN A 63 -29.76 21.40 -7.02
C GLN A 63 -29.56 20.17 -6.12
N ILE A 64 -30.67 19.54 -5.72
CA ILE A 64 -30.67 18.26 -5.02
C ILE A 64 -29.96 17.20 -5.87
N GLY A 65 -29.04 16.46 -5.25
CA GLY A 65 -28.22 15.45 -5.92
C GLY A 65 -26.96 16.01 -6.58
N ALA A 66 -26.65 17.30 -6.42
CA ALA A 66 -25.36 17.86 -6.82
C ALA A 66 -24.21 17.13 -6.10
N LEU A 67 -23.13 16.86 -6.84
CA LEU A 67 -21.94 16.18 -6.35
C LEU A 67 -20.82 17.17 -6.10
N PHE A 68 -20.14 17.01 -4.95
CA PHE A 68 -18.99 17.80 -4.56
C PHE A 68 -17.81 16.86 -4.33
N ALA A 69 -16.70 17.10 -5.02
CA ALA A 69 -15.49 16.34 -4.83
C ALA A 69 -14.83 16.72 -3.50
N ILE A 70 -14.39 15.71 -2.74
CA ILE A 70 -13.61 15.88 -1.52
C ILE A 70 -12.23 15.24 -1.72
N PRO A 71 -11.17 15.74 -1.06
CA PRO A 71 -9.89 15.06 -1.06
C PRO A 71 -10.04 13.64 -0.52
N MET A 72 -9.49 12.66 -1.23
CA MET A 72 -9.47 11.28 -0.76
C MET A 72 -8.50 11.15 0.41
N ALA A 73 -8.83 10.29 1.38
CA ALA A 73 -7.84 9.82 2.33
C ALA A 73 -6.77 8.97 1.61
N THR A 74 -5.55 9.01 2.12
CA THR A 74 -4.43 8.20 1.66
C THR A 74 -4.03 7.22 2.75
N ASP A 75 -3.82 5.97 2.36
CA ASP A 75 -3.22 4.93 3.20
C ASP A 75 -1.94 4.43 2.52
N ARG A 76 -0.94 4.05 3.29
CA ARG A 76 0.32 3.49 2.76
C ARG A 76 0.27 1.98 2.61
N ASP A 77 -0.75 1.33 3.15
CA ASP A 77 -0.95 -0.10 3.00
C ASP A 77 -1.51 -0.44 1.61
N SER A 78 -1.23 -1.66 1.15
CA SER A 78 -1.55 -2.09 -0.21
C SER A 78 -2.91 -2.77 -0.30
N GLY A 79 -3.54 -2.66 -1.47
CA GLY A 79 -4.76 -3.39 -1.80
C GLY A 79 -5.87 -3.19 -0.76
N SER A 80 -6.38 -4.29 -0.19
CA SER A 80 -7.48 -4.27 0.78
C SER A 80 -7.11 -3.71 2.15
N ASN A 81 -5.80 -3.57 2.46
CA ASN A 81 -5.37 -2.99 3.72
C ASN A 81 -5.39 -1.46 3.70
N GLY A 82 -5.47 -0.84 2.52
CA GLY A 82 -5.62 0.60 2.38
C GLY A 82 -7.03 1.12 2.68
N VAL A 83 -7.40 2.26 2.06
CA VAL A 83 -8.70 2.90 2.35
C VAL A 83 -9.88 2.07 1.85
N ALA A 84 -10.67 1.53 2.77
CA ALA A 84 -11.81 0.65 2.45
C ALA A 84 -13.13 1.39 2.23
N GLU A 85 -13.48 2.35 3.10
CA GLU A 85 -14.79 3.01 3.09
C GLU A 85 -14.74 4.44 3.65
N TYR A 86 -15.63 5.30 3.15
CA TYR A 86 -15.89 6.63 3.68
C TYR A 86 -17.30 6.70 4.26
N SER A 87 -17.43 7.24 5.47
CA SER A 87 -18.73 7.51 6.11
C SER A 87 -18.77 8.91 6.70
N LEU A 88 -19.97 9.48 6.75
CA LEU A 88 -20.22 10.77 7.41
C LEU A 88 -20.95 10.51 8.73
N SER A 89 -20.35 10.90 9.84
CA SER A 89 -21.02 10.94 11.14
C SER A 89 -21.69 12.30 11.35
N MET A 90 -22.90 12.30 11.91
CA MET A 90 -23.51 13.55 12.38
C MET A 90 -22.62 14.17 13.46
N GLY A 91 -22.43 15.49 13.37
CA GLY A 91 -21.67 16.23 14.37
C GLY A 91 -22.38 16.25 15.73
N PRO A 92 -21.69 16.67 16.81
CA PRO A 92 -22.25 16.72 18.16
C PRO A 92 -23.46 17.65 18.33
N ASP A 93 -23.79 18.45 17.32
CA ASP A 93 -24.90 19.41 17.33
C ASP A 93 -26.16 18.91 16.59
N ALA A 94 -26.26 17.60 16.33
CA ALA A 94 -27.42 16.97 15.70
C ALA A 94 -28.53 16.58 16.70
#